data_AF-K9UBR6-F1
#
_entry.id   AF-K9UBR6-F1
#
_cell.length_a   1.000
_cell.length_b   1.000
_cell.length_c   1.000
_cell.angle_alpha   90.00
_cell.angle_beta   90.00
_cell.angle_gamma   90.00
#
_symmetry.space_group_name_H-M   'P 1'
#
loop_
_entity.id
_entity.type
_entity.pdbx_description
1 polymer ?
#
loop_
_entity_poly.entity_id
_entity_poly.type
_entity_poly.pdbx_seq_one_letter_code
_entity_poly.pdbx_strand_id
1 'polypeptide(L)' 'MGKRLRIFLPPEQEQTLFEIRTANTVSQRVKDRATVLRLNAQGLWADSHQ' A
#
# COMPACT_ATOMS: atom_id res chain seq x y z
N MET A 1 -7.79 -3.08 -19.48
CA MET A 1 -7.57 -4.24 -18.59
C MET A 1 -6.20 -4.10 -17.92
N GLY A 2 -6.13 -3.44 -16.78
CA GLY A 2 -4.87 -3.27 -16.04
C GLY A 2 -4.49 -4.57 -15.33
N LYS A 3 -3.29 -5.10 -15.58
CA LYS A 3 -2.76 -6.27 -14.86
C LYS A 3 -2.68 -5.93 -13.37
N ARG A 4 -3.37 -6.72 -12.53
CA ARG A 4 -3.25 -6.66 -11.07
C ARG A 4 -1.84 -7.06 -10.68
N LEU A 5 -1.04 -6.12 -10.18
CA LEU A 5 0.27 -6.41 -9.60
C LEU A 5 0.05 -7.03 -8.21
N ARG A 6 0.03 -8.36 -8.15
CA ARG A 6 0.05 -9.07 -6.88
C ARG A 6 1.50 -9.09 -6.38
N ILE A 7 1.81 -8.18 -5.48
CA ILE A 7 3.13 -8.12 -4.83
C ILE A 7 3.08 -8.90 -3.53
N PHE A 8 4.12 -9.69 -3.25
CA PHE A 8 4.27 -10.34 -1.96
C PHE A 8 5.10 -9.43 -1.06
N LEU A 9 4.56 -9.07 0.11
CA LEU A 9 5.28 -8.32 1.12
C LEU A 9 5.66 -9.29 2.27
N PRO A 10 6.94 -9.49 2.58
CA PRO A 10 7.33 -10.17 3.81
C PRO A 10 6.86 -9.33 5.02
N PRO A 11 6.69 -9.95 6.20
CA PRO A 11 6.15 -9.29 7.40
C PRO A 11 6.89 -7.99 7.77
N GLU A 12 8.21 -7.96 7.62
CA GLU A 12 9.03 -6.78 7.89
C GLU A 12 8.67 -5.60 6.98
N GLN A 13 8.42 -5.84 5.68
CA GLN A 13 8.03 -4.79 4.76
C GLN A 13 6.60 -4.31 5.02
N GLU A 14 5.70 -5.21 5.44
CA GLU A 14 4.35 -4.82 5.85
C GLU A 14 4.39 -3.91 7.09
N GLN A 15 5.24 -4.24 8.07
CA GLN A 15 5.50 -3.42 9.25
C GLN A 15 6.03 -2.04 8.85
N THR A 16 7.05 -1.97 7.99
CA THR A 16 7.61 -0.71 7.51
C THR A 16 6.56 0.15 6.80
N LEU A 17 5.73 -0.44 5.95
CA LEU A 17 4.66 0.31 5.26
C LEU A 17 3.56 0.78 6.23
N PHE A 18 3.31 0.05 7.32
CA PHE A 18 2.44 0.51 8.40
C PHE A 18 3.01 1.74 9.11
N GLU A 19 4.28 1.69 9.49
CA GLU A 19 4.97 2.79 10.15
C GLU A 19 5.02 4.04 9.27
N ILE A 20 5.28 3.88 7.98
CA ILE A 20 5.23 4.99 7.02
C ILE A 20 3.83 5.60 6.95
N ARG A 21 2.76 4.79 7.00
CA ARG A 21 1.38 5.28 6.97
C ARG A 21 1.04 6.13 8.19
N THR A 22 1.58 5.79 9.36
CA THR A 22 1.27 6.46 10.64
C THR A 22 2.26 7.55 11.02
N ALA A 23 3.43 7.60 10.40
CA ALA A 23 4.46 8.59 10.70
C ALA A 23 4.02 10.03 10.40
N ASN A 24 4.27 10.95 11.32
CA ASN A 24 3.90 12.37 11.17
C ASN A 24 4.94 13.20 10.40
N THR A 25 6.13 12.63 10.18
CA THR A 25 7.27 13.29 9.53
C THR A 25 7.34 13.07 8.01
N VAL A 26 6.50 12.18 7.47
CA VAL A 26 6.43 11.87 6.03
C VAL A 26 5.23 12.54 5.38
N SER A 27 5.44 13.01 4.14
CA SER A 27 4.39 13.66 3.35
C SER A 27 3.20 12.72 3.07
N GLN A 28 2.00 13.29 2.91
CA GLN A 28 0.79 12.54 2.61
C GLN A 28 0.93 11.68 1.34
N ARG A 29 1.58 12.20 0.29
CA ARG A 29 1.84 11.46 -0.96
C ARG A 29 2.60 10.15 -0.73
N VAL A 30 3.51 10.11 0.23
CA VAL A 30 4.28 8.91 0.58
C VAL A 30 3.39 7.91 1.35
N LYS A 31 2.54 8.41 2.24
CA LYS A 31 1.53 7.60 2.97
C LYS A 31 0.53 6.95 2.02
N ASP A 32 0.09 7.69 1.01
CA ASP A 32 -0.87 7.20 0.02
C ASP A 32 -0.27 6.07 -0.82
N ARG A 33 1.00 6.22 -1.23
CA ARG A 33 1.74 5.16 -1.93
C ARG A 33 1.93 3.92 -1.05
N ALA A 34 2.28 4.09 0.22
CA ALA A 34 2.40 2.97 1.15
C ALA A 34 1.08 2.22 1.31
N THR A 35 -0.04 2.95 1.37
CA THR A 35 -1.39 2.39 1.44
C THR A 35 -1.72 1.59 0.17
N VAL A 36 -1.46 2.14 -1.02
CA VAL A 36 -1.68 1.44 -2.30
C VAL A 36 -0.85 0.17 -2.41
N LEU A 37 0.41 0.18 -1.96
CA LEU A 37 1.26 -1.02 -1.94
C LEU A 37 0.70 -2.10 -1.01
N ARG A 38 0.27 -1.75 0.20
CA ARG A 38 -0.36 -2.72 1.12
C ARG A 38 -1.65 -3.30 0.56
N LEU A 39 -2.50 -2.48 -0.06
CA LEU A 39 -3.75 -2.95 -0.67
C LEU A 39 -3.49 -3.86 -1.88
N ASN A 40 -2.49 -3.55 -2.71
CA ASN A 40 -2.08 -4.45 -3.79
C ASN A 40 -1.53 -5.79 -3.27
N ALA A 41 -0.78 -5.77 -2.16
CA ALA A 41 -0.26 -6.98 -1.54
C ALA A 41 -1.36 -7.89 -0.97
N GLN A 42 -2.40 -7.27 -0.40
CA GLN A 42 -3.59 -7.97 0.10
C GLN A 42 -4.53 -8.43 -1.03
N GLY A 43 -4.27 -8.03 -2.28
CA GLY A 43 -5.16 -8.27 -3.41
C GLY A 43 -6.47 -7.46 -3.36
N LEU A 44 -6.51 -6.41 -2.53
CA LEU A 44 -7.70 -5.61 -2.20
C LEU A 44 -7.81 -4.30 -2.98
N TRP A 45 -6.90 -3.99 -3.92
CA TRP A 45 -7.09 -2.85 -4.82
C TRP A 45 -7.91 -3.27 -6.06
N ALA A 46 -9.22 -3.40 -5.85
CA ALA A 46 -10.22 -3.45 -6.90
C ALA A 46 -11.41 -2.59 -6.43
N ASP A 47 -11.68 -1.55 -7.19
CA ASP A 47 -12.91 -0.75 -7.18
C ASP A 47 -13.10 0.28 -6.05
N SER A 48 -12.84 1.54 -6.38
CA SER A 48 -13.46 2.70 -5.71
C SER A 48 -13.85 3.77 -6.74
N HIS A 49 -14.04 3.37 -8.00
CA HIS A 49 -14.53 4.23 -9.07
C HIS A 49 -15.37 3.37 -10.03
N GLN A 50 -16.63 3.14 -9.63
CA GLN A 50 -17.74 2.96 -10.55
C GLN A 50 -18.62 4.21 -10.48
#